data_AF-A0A3S0ZN42-F1
#
_entry.id   AF-A0A3S0ZN42-F1
#
_cell.length_a   1.000
_cell.length_b   1.000
_cell.length_c   1.000
_cell.angle_alpha   90.00
_cell.angle_beta   90.00
_cell.angle_gamma   90.00
#
_symmetry.space_group_name_H-M   'P 1'
#
loop_
_entity.id
_entity.type
_entity.pdbx_description
1 polymer ?
#
loop_
_entity_poly.entity_id
_entity_poly.type
_entity_poly.pdbx_seq_one_letter_code
_entity_poly.pdbx_strand_id
1 'polypeptide(L)'
;MQLLLSRWINRRTTSTKTRPSKRNGDTASHVQAAEALLLPRRRQMKYFNERGFTHFNLNLRCHILTRLLTLSLNRHFSMATSRERLADLLVEPREDLDCEIKNWLDLQASNEDKATFAKAVLALANHGGGFIVLGLIETAGGIVEAQGRPATLDGYSQDLVNGIVHNYADPPFHCAVHLIANPVGSLFPIVVVPGGHRMPIRARRAGPNGNTVSNNAIYVRKPGPRSETPQSAQDWDDLLNRCLRNRRDEMFDQIRDLITGVVPQVEQPAAPARLDEWVGSSLERWTNLIARIPTGAPPRMPHGYFYMAYEITGESRQIAIENLPEVLRASVVRHTGWPPFWYPTRAGIEPYLFNNTIECWLGGDPHTPVEQRDAAHSDFWRVHPDGLAFLLRGYQEDGEEVLGTGRAPAPPATVFDVTLPVWRIGETLLHARSLAGNLFDGPTTIRFVAHYSGLSGRSLASVTGRRNIREGRVAHQDAITLSTHVETHSIEANLPEIIHPLLRPLYALFDFFDLPMQLVVDEVARMRSGNF
;
A
#
# COMPACT_ATOMS: atom_id res chain seq x y z
N MET A 1 -58.10 18.63 8.62
CA MET A 1 -59.14 18.70 9.68
C MET A 1 -58.42 18.56 11.02
N GLN A 2 -58.26 19.69 11.73
CA GLN A 2 -58.08 19.89 13.17
C GLN A 2 -57.25 18.94 14.08
N LEU A 3 -56.39 19.62 14.87
CA LEU A 3 -56.01 19.39 16.29
C LEU A 3 -55.03 18.22 16.57
N LEU A 4 -53.89 18.43 17.25
CA LEU A 4 -53.80 18.84 18.66
C LEU A 4 -52.53 19.64 19.04
N LEU A 5 -52.79 20.70 19.81
CA LEU A 5 -51.93 21.58 20.64
C LEU A 5 -51.24 20.80 21.79
N SER A 6 -49.98 21.00 22.20
CA SER A 6 -49.26 22.14 22.82
C SER A 6 -49.27 22.21 24.37
N ARG A 7 -48.07 22.47 24.95
CA ARG A 7 -47.70 23.05 26.27
C ARG A 7 -47.68 22.18 27.54
N TRP A 8 -46.52 22.11 28.22
CA TRP A 8 -46.34 22.71 29.57
C TRP A 8 -44.87 22.76 30.05
N ILE A 9 -44.50 23.88 30.70
CA ILE A 9 -43.25 24.20 31.41
C ILE A 9 -43.62 24.53 32.86
N ASN A 10 -42.90 23.99 33.87
CA ASN A 10 -42.40 24.70 35.08
C ASN A 10 -41.77 23.71 36.09
N ARG A 11 -40.48 23.86 36.43
CA ARG A 11 -39.90 24.56 37.61
C ARG A 11 -40.11 23.91 38.99
N ARG A 12 -39.00 23.57 39.65
CA ARG A 12 -38.70 23.74 41.09
C ARG A 12 -37.19 24.07 41.20
N THR A 13 -36.79 25.32 41.48
CA THR A 13 -36.50 25.96 42.81
C THR A 13 -35.26 25.34 43.49
N THR A 14 -34.27 26.02 44.07
CA THR A 14 -33.91 27.43 44.38
C THR A 14 -32.52 27.33 45.07
N SER A 15 -31.53 28.22 44.82
CA SER A 15 -31.00 29.21 45.80
C SER A 15 -29.47 29.03 45.87
N THR A 16 -28.54 29.98 46.02
CA THR A 16 -28.44 31.46 46.03
C THR A 16 -26.95 31.80 46.14
N LYS A 17 -26.55 32.93 45.53
CA LYS A 17 -25.47 33.90 45.93
C LYS A 17 -24.01 33.38 45.84
N THR A 18 -22.99 34.11 45.36
CA THR A 18 -22.71 35.56 45.27
C THR A 18 -21.51 35.83 44.34
N ARG A 19 -21.59 36.91 43.54
CA ARG A 19 -20.48 37.66 42.86
C ARG A 19 -19.90 38.71 43.86
N PRO A 20 -18.94 39.64 43.54
CA PRO A 20 -18.15 39.93 42.31
C PRO A 20 -16.66 40.35 42.54
N SER A 21 -15.88 40.61 41.47
CA SER A 21 -15.16 41.88 41.15
C SER A 21 -14.07 41.64 40.08
N LYS A 22 -14.19 42.24 38.88
CA LYS A 22 -13.55 43.48 38.37
C LYS A 22 -12.00 43.48 38.35
N ARG A 23 -11.42 43.58 37.14
CA ARG A 23 -10.48 44.67 36.78
C ARG A 23 -10.36 44.86 35.27
N ASN A 24 -10.52 46.11 34.86
CA ASN A 24 -10.23 46.68 33.55
C ASN A 24 -8.73 46.89 33.37
N GLY A 25 -8.30 47.06 32.11
CA GLY A 25 -7.03 47.68 31.75
C GLY A 25 -6.83 47.73 30.24
N ASP A 26 -7.30 48.83 29.62
CA ASP A 26 -6.96 49.25 28.26
C ASP A 26 -5.47 49.55 28.11
N THR A 27 -4.92 49.36 26.90
CA THR A 27 -4.21 50.44 26.16
C THR A 27 -3.90 50.01 24.72
N ALA A 28 -3.96 51.00 23.84
CA ALA A 28 -3.96 50.91 22.39
C ALA A 28 -2.57 51.08 21.76
N SER A 29 -2.52 50.76 20.46
CA SER A 29 -1.95 51.58 19.37
C SER A 29 -0.68 51.08 18.63
N HIS A 30 -0.80 51.16 17.30
CA HIS A 30 0.22 51.24 16.22
C HIS A 30 1.17 50.04 16.03
N VAL A 31 1.34 49.48 14.83
CA VAL A 31 2.02 50.08 13.67
C VAL A 31 1.48 49.50 12.34
N GLN A 32 1.26 50.39 11.36
CA GLN A 32 1.04 50.10 9.93
C GLN A 32 2.38 49.87 9.20
N ALA A 33 2.33 48.97 8.22
CA ALA A 33 3.01 48.92 6.91
C ALA A 33 4.31 49.73 6.64
N ALA A 34 5.31 49.06 6.05
CA ALA A 34 6.08 49.59 4.92
C ALA A 34 6.85 48.48 4.17
N GLU A 35 6.91 48.66 2.85
CA GLU A 35 7.43 47.80 1.79
C GLU A 35 8.97 47.76 1.64
N ALA A 36 9.39 46.72 0.91
CA ALA A 36 10.39 46.72 -0.18
C ALA A 36 11.89 46.50 0.10
N LEU A 37 12.44 45.76 -0.89
CA LEU A 37 13.83 45.67 -1.36
C LEU A 37 14.77 44.68 -0.66
N LEU A 38 15.00 43.52 -1.30
CA LEU A 38 16.22 43.29 -2.11
C LEU A 38 16.23 41.88 -2.75
N LEU A 39 16.14 41.86 -4.09
CA LEU A 39 16.53 40.74 -4.97
C LEU A 39 18.05 40.48 -4.90
N PRO A 40 18.54 39.32 -5.39
CA PRO A 40 19.41 39.41 -6.56
C PRO A 40 19.21 38.34 -7.65
N ARG A 41 19.05 38.87 -8.87
CA ARG A 41 19.78 38.58 -10.12
C ARG A 41 19.86 37.13 -10.66
N ARG A 42 19.02 36.90 -11.68
CA ARG A 42 19.29 36.06 -12.86
C ARG A 42 20.53 36.54 -13.62
N ARG A 43 21.34 35.60 -14.12
CA ARG A 43 22.24 35.80 -15.27
C ARG A 43 21.93 34.76 -16.36
N GLN A 44 21.74 35.28 -17.56
CA GLN A 44 21.59 34.57 -18.83
C GLN A 44 22.94 34.00 -19.29
N MET A 45 22.90 32.85 -19.97
CA MET A 45 23.79 32.56 -21.10
C MET A 45 22.95 32.01 -22.26
N LYS A 46 23.28 32.49 -23.46
CA LYS A 46 22.53 32.35 -24.70
C LYS A 46 23.50 31.77 -25.75
N TYR A 47 22.96 30.90 -26.60
CA TYR A 47 23.44 30.44 -27.91
C TYR A 47 24.71 29.58 -27.99
N PHE A 48 24.54 28.33 -28.44
CA PHE A 48 25.26 27.77 -29.58
C PHE A 48 24.33 26.83 -30.35
N ASN A 49 24.27 27.01 -31.66
CA ASN A 49 23.46 26.25 -32.61
C ASN A 49 24.46 25.77 -33.67
N GLU A 50 24.61 24.46 -33.87
CA GLU A 50 25.31 23.92 -35.03
C GLU A 50 24.85 22.50 -35.34
N ARG A 51 24.82 22.20 -36.65
CA ARG A 51 24.14 21.10 -37.31
C ARG A 51 25.00 19.83 -37.33
N GLY A 52 24.31 18.69 -37.24
CA GLY A 52 24.59 17.47 -38.02
C GLY A 52 25.72 16.56 -37.53
N PHE A 53 25.39 15.31 -37.20
CA PHE A 53 25.83 14.14 -37.96
C PHE A 53 25.12 12.87 -37.45
N THR A 54 24.80 12.03 -38.43
CA THR A 54 24.12 10.73 -38.37
C THR A 54 25.00 9.61 -37.79
N HIS A 55 24.32 8.61 -37.23
CA HIS A 55 24.77 7.24 -36.91
C HIS A 55 26.06 7.07 -36.08
N PHE A 56 25.91 6.68 -34.80
CA PHE A 56 26.81 5.68 -34.19
C PHE A 56 26.20 5.02 -32.93
N ASN A 57 26.00 3.70 -33.02
CA ASN A 57 25.93 2.66 -31.98
C ASN A 57 25.04 2.81 -30.72
N LEU A 58 23.87 2.16 -30.76
CA LEU A 58 22.95 1.93 -29.64
C LEU A 58 23.21 0.63 -28.83
N ASN A 59 24.29 -0.11 -29.09
CA ASN A 59 24.48 -1.46 -28.52
C ASN A 59 25.37 -1.56 -27.27
N LEU A 60 25.93 -0.46 -26.75
CA LEU A 60 26.79 -0.51 -25.56
C LEU A 60 26.15 0.01 -24.26
N ARG A 61 24.95 0.61 -24.33
CA ARG A 61 24.19 1.02 -23.12
C ARG A 61 23.22 -0.06 -22.62
N CYS A 62 23.00 -1.13 -23.38
CA CYS A 62 22.04 -2.18 -23.08
C CYS A 62 22.60 -3.36 -22.26
N HIS A 63 23.84 -3.28 -21.76
CA HIS A 63 24.40 -4.26 -20.81
C HIS A 63 24.66 -3.67 -19.42
N ILE A 64 24.75 -2.34 -19.31
CA ILE A 64 24.93 -1.66 -18.01
C ILE A 64 23.56 -1.31 -17.38
N LEU A 65 22.54 -0.96 -18.17
CA LEU A 65 21.17 -0.80 -17.65
C LEU A 65 20.48 -2.12 -17.32
N THR A 66 20.80 -3.21 -18.02
CA THR A 66 20.26 -4.55 -17.74
C THR A 66 20.86 -5.17 -16.48
N ARG A 67 21.98 -4.65 -15.94
CA ARG A 67 22.49 -5.02 -14.61
C ARG A 67 21.96 -4.13 -13.48
N LEU A 68 21.48 -2.92 -13.78
CA LEU A 68 20.90 -2.00 -12.81
C LEU A 68 19.40 -2.20 -12.61
N LEU A 69 18.68 -2.72 -13.62
CA LEU A 69 17.23 -3.01 -13.51
C LEU A 69 16.90 -4.37 -12.86
N THR A 70 17.84 -5.32 -12.81
CA THR A 70 17.64 -6.61 -12.09
C THR A 70 17.89 -6.51 -10.59
N LEU A 71 18.36 -5.36 -10.09
CA LEU A 71 18.62 -5.12 -8.66
C LEU A 71 17.47 -4.39 -7.93
N SER A 72 16.36 -4.07 -8.62
CA SER A 72 15.25 -3.29 -8.05
C SER A 72 13.92 -4.04 -7.91
N LEU A 73 13.91 -5.36 -8.10
CA LEU A 73 12.73 -6.22 -7.95
C LEU A 73 13.04 -7.39 -7.01
N ASN A 74 13.17 -7.10 -5.72
CA ASN A 74 12.97 -8.03 -4.60
C ASN A 74 13.10 -7.26 -3.28
N ARG A 75 12.07 -6.47 -2.94
CA ARG A 75 11.87 -5.97 -1.57
C ARG A 75 10.55 -6.51 -1.03
N HIS A 76 10.51 -7.82 -0.85
CA HIS A 76 9.74 -8.37 0.26
C HIS A 76 10.60 -8.23 1.52
N PHE A 77 9.97 -7.90 2.65
CA PHE A 77 10.60 -7.66 3.94
C PHE A 77 11.15 -8.96 4.57
N SER A 78 12.08 -9.61 3.89
CA SER A 78 13.23 -10.23 4.53
C SER A 78 14.30 -9.14 4.54
N MET A 79 14.81 -8.73 5.70
CA MET A 79 16.03 -7.92 5.69
C MET A 79 17.10 -8.76 4.99
N ALA A 80 17.34 -8.50 3.71
CA ALA A 80 18.61 -8.82 3.10
C ALA A 80 19.63 -7.95 3.82
N THR A 81 20.15 -8.43 4.95
CA THR A 81 21.14 -7.73 5.75
C THR A 81 22.38 -7.58 4.90
N SER A 82 22.61 -6.39 4.35
CA SER A 82 23.80 -6.14 3.54
C SER A 82 25.05 -6.30 4.42
N ARG A 83 26.14 -6.77 3.81
CA ARG A 83 27.42 -6.91 4.50
C ARG A 83 27.89 -5.58 5.10
N GLU A 84 27.57 -4.46 4.46
CA GLU A 84 27.84 -3.10 4.92
C GLU A 84 27.11 -2.80 6.25
N ARG A 85 25.81 -3.12 6.34
CA ARG A 85 25.04 -2.93 7.59
C ARG A 85 25.58 -3.76 8.75
N LEU A 86 26.09 -4.97 8.46
CA LEU A 86 26.73 -5.79 9.47
C LEU A 86 28.07 -5.22 9.92
N ALA A 87 28.81 -4.56 9.03
CA ALA A 87 30.06 -3.89 9.37
C ALA A 87 29.83 -2.67 10.27
N ASP A 88 28.73 -1.93 10.07
CA ASP A 88 28.36 -0.79 10.92
C ASP A 88 28.21 -1.18 12.40
N LEU A 89 27.76 -2.40 12.69
CA LEU A 89 27.66 -2.94 14.07
C LEU A 89 29.04 -3.06 14.76
N LEU A 90 30.14 -3.07 14.01
CA LEU A 90 31.51 -3.11 14.51
C LEU A 90 32.19 -1.73 14.51
N VAL A 91 31.61 -0.73 13.83
CA VAL A 91 32.12 0.66 13.81
C VAL A 91 31.70 1.37 15.08
N GLU A 92 30.41 1.27 15.43
CA GLU A 92 29.85 1.85 16.65
C GLU A 92 29.00 0.81 17.38
N PRO A 93 29.64 -0.19 18.01
CA PRO A 93 28.93 -1.24 18.70
C PRO A 93 28.13 -0.67 19.87
N ARG A 94 26.85 -1.04 19.93
CA ARG A 94 25.91 -0.65 20.99
C ARG A 94 24.99 -1.83 21.29
N GLU A 95 24.74 -2.09 22.56
CA GLU A 95 23.65 -3.00 22.95
C GLU A 95 22.31 -2.27 22.87
N ASP A 96 21.34 -2.92 22.23
CA ASP A 96 19.97 -2.43 22.10
C ASP A 96 18.99 -3.61 22.24
N LEU A 97 17.70 -3.37 22.09
CA LEU A 97 16.69 -4.40 22.14
C LEU A 97 16.86 -5.45 21.02
N ASP A 98 17.35 -5.05 19.85
CA ASP A 98 17.60 -5.90 18.68
C ASP A 98 19.09 -6.21 18.43
N CYS A 99 20.00 -5.77 19.31
CA CYS A 99 21.44 -6.02 19.20
C CYS A 99 22.01 -6.47 20.56
N GLU A 100 22.51 -7.70 20.61
CA GLU A 100 23.16 -8.28 21.79
C GLU A 100 24.67 -8.37 21.58
N ILE A 101 25.44 -7.96 22.60
CA ILE A 101 26.88 -8.14 22.61
C ILE A 101 27.26 -9.28 23.57
N LYS A 102 28.17 -10.12 23.11
CA LYS A 102 28.75 -11.20 23.90
C LYS A 102 30.27 -11.22 23.71
N ASN A 103 30.95 -11.57 24.80
CA ASN A 103 32.37 -11.91 24.75
C ASN A 103 32.60 -13.16 23.89
N TRP A 104 33.85 -13.62 23.81
CA TRP A 104 34.16 -14.89 23.18
C TRP A 104 33.53 -16.04 23.98
N LEU A 105 32.49 -16.64 23.42
CA LEU A 105 31.80 -17.82 23.96
C LEU A 105 32.38 -19.10 23.33
N ASP A 106 32.66 -20.12 24.13
CA ASP A 106 33.03 -21.45 23.63
C ASP A 106 31.77 -22.24 23.24
N LEU A 107 31.33 -22.04 22.01
CA LEU A 107 30.15 -22.73 21.47
C LEU A 107 30.43 -24.20 21.09
N GLN A 108 31.67 -24.68 21.17
CA GLN A 108 32.01 -26.07 20.83
C GLN A 108 31.96 -26.98 22.06
N ALA A 109 32.71 -26.65 23.11
CA ALA A 109 32.86 -27.54 24.27
C ALA A 109 32.04 -27.10 25.49
N SER A 110 31.88 -25.79 25.74
CA SER A 110 31.14 -25.28 26.90
C SER A 110 29.62 -25.35 26.75
N ASN A 111 28.96 -26.18 27.54
CA ASN A 111 27.49 -26.22 27.58
C ASN A 111 26.88 -24.98 28.25
N GLU A 112 27.63 -24.31 29.13
CA GLU A 112 27.17 -23.09 29.80
C GLU A 112 27.14 -21.92 28.81
N ASP A 113 28.16 -21.81 27.96
CA ASP A 113 28.22 -20.79 26.91
C ASP A 113 27.17 -21.03 25.84
N LYS A 114 26.93 -22.29 25.46
CA LYS A 114 25.80 -22.66 24.58
C LYS A 114 24.46 -22.22 25.16
N ALA A 115 24.25 -22.41 26.47
CA ALA A 115 23.01 -21.99 27.13
C ALA A 115 22.89 -20.45 27.20
N THR A 116 23.98 -19.75 27.47
CA THR A 116 24.04 -18.28 27.47
C THR A 116 23.70 -17.71 26.09
N PHE A 117 24.31 -18.26 25.05
CA PHE A 117 24.02 -17.91 23.66
C PHE A 117 22.56 -18.22 23.30
N ALA A 118 22.07 -19.42 23.63
CA ALA A 118 20.70 -19.81 23.36
C ALA A 118 19.67 -18.87 24.01
N LYS A 119 19.92 -18.41 25.25
CA LYS A 119 19.03 -17.46 25.93
C LYS A 119 18.85 -16.15 25.15
N ALA A 120 19.96 -15.60 24.64
CA ALA A 120 19.93 -14.39 23.81
C ALA A 120 19.17 -14.62 22.50
N VAL A 121 19.41 -15.75 21.84
CA VAL A 121 18.70 -16.15 20.61
C VAL A 121 17.19 -16.25 20.84
N LEU A 122 16.76 -16.91 21.92
CA LEU A 122 15.34 -17.04 22.28
C LEU A 122 14.69 -15.67 22.51
N ALA A 123 15.38 -14.79 23.24
CA ALA A 123 14.87 -13.45 23.54
C ALA A 123 14.73 -12.58 22.29
N LEU A 124 15.75 -12.56 21.42
CA LEU A 124 15.74 -11.80 20.16
C LEU A 124 14.66 -12.31 19.21
N ALA A 125 14.50 -13.63 19.06
CA ALA A 125 13.44 -14.21 18.25
C ALA A 125 12.05 -13.71 18.69
N ASN A 126 11.79 -13.70 20.00
CA ASN A 126 10.53 -13.20 20.56
C ASN A 126 10.37 -11.67 20.49
N HIS A 127 11.47 -10.92 20.41
CA HIS A 127 11.44 -9.47 20.26
C HIS A 127 11.14 -9.01 18.82
N GLY A 128 11.38 -9.85 17.83
CA GLY A 128 11.22 -9.51 16.41
C GLY A 128 12.47 -9.73 15.56
N GLY A 129 13.46 -10.46 16.08
CA GLY A 129 14.75 -10.70 15.45
C GLY A 129 15.83 -9.73 15.94
N GLY A 130 17.02 -9.84 15.36
CA GLY A 130 18.14 -8.98 15.70
C GLY A 130 19.51 -9.60 15.43
N PHE A 131 20.52 -9.07 16.11
CA PHE A 131 21.92 -9.43 15.93
C PHE A 131 22.55 -9.86 17.25
N ILE A 132 23.43 -10.85 17.20
CA ILE A 132 24.35 -11.17 18.29
C ILE A 132 25.77 -10.99 17.75
N VAL A 133 26.52 -10.05 18.34
CA VAL A 133 27.92 -9.81 18.00
C VAL A 133 28.80 -10.51 19.04
N LEU A 134 29.62 -11.45 18.58
CA LEU A 134 30.51 -12.24 19.43
C LEU A 134 31.94 -11.68 19.41
N GLY A 135 32.57 -11.66 20.57
CA GLY A 135 33.95 -11.23 20.76
C GLY A 135 34.13 -9.78 21.20
N LEU A 136 33.05 -9.11 21.61
CA LEU A 136 33.10 -7.76 22.18
C LEU A 136 32.66 -7.77 23.65
N ILE A 137 33.10 -6.77 24.41
CA ILE A 137 32.72 -6.59 25.81
C ILE A 137 32.51 -5.11 26.11
N GLU A 138 31.47 -4.81 26.88
CA GLU A 138 31.23 -3.45 27.38
C GLU A 138 32.16 -3.15 28.56
N THR A 139 32.83 -2.00 28.49
CA THR A 139 33.70 -1.47 29.55
C THR A 139 33.32 -0.02 29.86
N ALA A 140 33.91 0.56 30.91
CA ALA A 140 33.70 1.97 31.23
C ALA A 140 34.10 2.94 30.10
N GLY A 141 34.98 2.50 29.17
CA GLY A 141 35.41 3.26 27.99
C GLY A 141 34.58 3.00 26.73
N GLY A 142 33.48 2.25 26.84
CA GLY A 142 32.68 1.78 25.70
C GLY A 142 32.91 0.30 25.38
N ILE A 143 32.37 -0.14 24.26
CA ILE A 143 32.45 -1.53 23.81
C ILE A 143 33.74 -1.75 23.02
N VAL A 144 34.54 -2.73 23.45
CA VAL A 144 35.85 -3.07 22.90
C VAL A 144 35.97 -4.57 22.62
N GLU A 145 37.00 -4.99 21.90
CA GLU A 145 37.27 -6.43 21.71
C GLU A 145 37.56 -7.11 23.05
N ALA A 146 36.89 -8.23 23.29
CA ALA A 146 37.06 -9.04 24.49
C ALA A 146 38.40 -9.79 24.45
N GLN A 147 39.02 -9.98 25.63
CA GLN A 147 40.17 -10.86 25.77
C GLN A 147 39.79 -12.33 25.51
N GLY A 148 40.77 -13.16 25.14
CA GLY A 148 40.55 -14.59 24.92
C GLY A 148 40.05 -14.95 23.52
N ARG A 149 40.39 -14.14 22.51
CA ARG A 149 40.08 -14.42 21.10
C ARG A 149 40.56 -15.83 20.70
N PRO A 150 39.67 -16.70 20.17
CA PRO A 150 40.06 -18.01 19.68
C PRO A 150 41.09 -17.93 18.55
N ALA A 151 41.98 -18.93 18.47
CA ALA A 151 42.99 -19.01 17.40
C ALA A 151 42.35 -19.12 16.00
N THR A 152 41.17 -19.75 15.90
CA THR A 152 40.37 -19.88 14.68
C THR A 152 38.90 -19.57 14.98
N LEU A 153 38.14 -19.14 13.96
CA LEU A 153 36.72 -18.83 14.10
C LEU A 153 35.79 -20.01 13.71
N ASP A 154 36.35 -21.19 13.48
CA ASP A 154 35.59 -22.41 13.12
C ASP A 154 34.58 -22.83 14.19
N GLY A 155 34.80 -22.40 15.44
CA GLY A 155 33.88 -22.53 16.57
C GLY A 155 32.60 -21.68 16.48
N TYR A 156 32.40 -20.95 15.37
CA TYR A 156 31.22 -20.12 15.12
C TYR A 156 30.61 -20.43 13.75
N SER A 157 30.68 -21.68 13.30
CA SER A 157 30.09 -22.07 12.01
C SER A 157 28.56 -22.00 12.01
N GLN A 158 28.00 -21.86 10.82
CA GLN A 158 26.57 -21.90 10.54
C GLN A 158 25.90 -23.15 11.16
N ASP A 159 26.51 -24.32 10.98
CA ASP A 159 25.97 -25.60 11.45
C ASP A 159 25.98 -25.70 12.97
N LEU A 160 27.06 -25.25 13.62
CA LEU A 160 27.17 -25.30 15.07
C LEU A 160 26.15 -24.39 15.74
N VAL A 161 26.03 -23.14 15.25
CA VAL A 161 25.04 -22.18 15.75
C VAL A 161 23.63 -22.75 15.62
N ASN A 162 23.25 -23.25 14.44
CA ASN A 162 21.92 -23.81 14.23
C ASN A 162 21.68 -25.12 14.98
N GLY A 163 22.72 -25.92 15.21
CA GLY A 163 22.66 -27.07 16.12
C GLY A 163 22.32 -26.66 17.56
N ILE A 164 22.84 -25.54 18.05
CA ILE A 164 22.46 -25.00 19.36
C ILE A 164 21.01 -24.52 19.34
N VAL A 165 20.61 -23.74 18.34
CA VAL A 165 19.22 -23.24 18.22
C VAL A 165 18.22 -24.38 18.19
N HIS A 166 18.45 -25.41 17.37
CA HIS A 166 17.58 -26.59 17.28
C HIS A 166 17.44 -27.35 18.61
N ASN A 167 18.49 -27.36 19.42
CA ASN A 167 18.49 -28.03 20.72
C ASN A 167 17.77 -27.23 21.82
N TYR A 168 17.72 -25.90 21.71
CA TYR A 168 17.17 -25.02 22.75
C TYR A 168 15.85 -24.35 22.37
N ALA A 169 15.48 -24.22 21.10
CA ALA A 169 14.28 -23.51 20.66
C ALA A 169 13.14 -24.47 20.28
N ASP A 170 11.93 -24.11 20.69
CA ASP A 170 10.69 -24.73 20.25
C ASP A 170 9.63 -23.64 19.92
N PRO A 171 9.16 -23.53 18.66
CA PRO A 171 9.63 -24.27 17.50
C PRO A 171 11.09 -23.92 17.12
N PRO A 172 11.83 -24.84 16.48
CA PRO A 172 13.18 -24.56 15.99
C PRO A 172 13.12 -23.60 14.78
N PHE A 173 14.16 -22.79 14.62
CA PHE A 173 14.35 -21.88 13.49
C PHE A 173 15.84 -21.77 13.15
N HIS A 174 16.15 -21.08 12.05
CA HIS A 174 17.50 -20.99 11.51
C HIS A 174 18.06 -19.57 11.57
N CYS A 175 19.22 -19.39 12.18
CA CYS A 175 19.98 -18.14 12.21
C CYS A 175 21.00 -18.10 11.08
N ALA A 176 21.33 -16.93 10.55
CA ALA A 176 22.47 -16.76 9.63
C ALA A 176 23.72 -16.32 10.39
N VAL A 177 24.90 -16.79 10.01
CA VAL A 177 26.18 -16.43 10.62
C VAL A 177 27.09 -15.79 9.59
N HIS A 178 27.66 -14.64 9.95
CA HIS A 178 28.56 -13.89 9.08
C HIS A 178 29.87 -13.58 9.81
N LEU A 179 30.99 -13.74 9.11
CA LEU A 179 32.30 -13.26 9.56
C LEU A 179 32.57 -11.89 8.92
N ILE A 180 32.56 -10.86 9.75
CA ILE A 180 32.62 -9.46 9.30
C ILE A 180 33.89 -8.81 9.83
N ALA A 181 34.62 -8.12 8.95
CA ALA A 181 35.82 -7.39 9.35
C ALA A 181 35.43 -6.07 10.01
N ASN A 182 36.03 -5.76 11.16
CA ASN A 182 35.98 -4.43 11.73
C ASN A 182 36.84 -3.45 10.90
N PRO A 183 36.81 -2.13 11.19
CA PRO A 183 37.61 -1.13 10.46
C PRO A 183 39.13 -1.37 10.46
N VAL A 184 39.63 -2.16 11.43
CA VAL A 184 41.06 -2.50 11.58
C VAL A 184 41.41 -3.83 10.90
N GLY A 185 40.43 -4.51 10.30
CA GLY A 185 40.60 -5.75 9.53
C GLY A 185 40.39 -7.05 10.31
N SER A 186 40.18 -7.00 11.62
CA SER A 186 39.89 -8.17 12.46
C SER A 186 38.48 -8.70 12.21
N LEU A 187 38.32 -10.02 12.03
CA LEU A 187 37.01 -10.65 11.78
C LEU A 187 36.23 -10.92 13.06
N PHE A 188 34.92 -10.71 13.05
CA PHE A 188 34.01 -11.01 14.16
C PHE A 188 32.82 -11.83 13.67
N PRO A 189 32.39 -12.88 14.40
CA PRO A 189 31.15 -13.57 14.12
C PRO A 189 29.94 -12.70 14.51
N ILE A 190 29.04 -12.50 13.57
CA ILE A 190 27.74 -11.87 13.79
C ILE A 190 26.65 -12.88 13.43
N VAL A 191 25.81 -13.21 14.41
CA VAL A 191 24.65 -14.08 14.23
C VAL A 191 23.41 -13.23 14.02
N VAL A 192 22.73 -13.43 12.90
CA VAL A 192 21.45 -12.81 12.58
C VAL A 192 20.33 -13.75 13.02
N VAL A 193 19.56 -13.30 14.01
CA VAL A 193 18.40 -14.01 14.54
C VAL A 193 17.15 -13.56 13.79
N PRO A 194 16.41 -14.46 13.13
CA PRO A 194 15.21 -14.06 12.40
C PRO A 194 14.08 -13.64 13.34
N GLY A 195 13.29 -12.67 12.89
CA GLY A 195 12.00 -12.31 13.47
C GLY A 195 10.84 -13.03 12.81
N GLY A 196 9.63 -12.45 12.90
CA GLY A 196 8.45 -12.90 12.16
C GLY A 196 7.80 -14.18 12.70
N HIS A 197 8.18 -14.64 13.89
CA HIS A 197 7.62 -15.85 14.48
C HIS A 197 6.13 -15.69 14.82
N ARG A 198 5.34 -16.72 14.54
CA ARG A 198 3.87 -16.73 14.65
C ARG A 198 3.35 -17.21 16.00
N MET A 199 4.26 -17.69 16.82
CA MET A 199 4.03 -18.11 18.19
C MET A 199 5.26 -17.78 19.01
N PRO A 200 5.13 -17.63 20.33
CA PRO A 200 6.27 -17.49 21.21
C PRO A 200 7.24 -18.67 21.03
N ILE A 201 8.52 -18.35 20.87
CA ILE A 201 9.59 -19.33 20.93
C ILE A 201 9.90 -19.58 22.39
N ARG A 202 9.70 -20.83 22.83
CA ARG A 202 10.05 -21.27 24.19
C ARG A 202 11.36 -22.05 24.20
N ALA A 203 11.99 -22.10 25.36
CA ALA A 203 13.11 -22.96 25.64
C ALA A 203 12.66 -24.43 25.66
N ARG A 204 13.22 -25.26 24.78
CA ARG A 204 12.94 -26.71 24.69
C ARG A 204 13.59 -27.51 25.82
N ARG A 205 14.68 -26.98 26.40
CA ARG A 205 15.45 -27.63 27.46
C ARG A 205 16.10 -26.59 28.37
N ALA A 206 16.47 -27.03 29.58
CA ALA A 206 17.26 -26.21 30.49
C ALA A 206 18.75 -26.15 30.08
N GLY A 207 19.44 -25.10 30.50
CA GLY A 207 20.90 -25.03 30.49
C GLY A 207 21.52 -25.96 31.52
N PRO A 208 22.85 -26.15 31.51
CA PRO A 208 23.55 -26.88 32.57
C PRO A 208 23.16 -26.34 33.95
N ASN A 209 22.92 -27.26 34.89
CA ASN A 209 22.50 -26.96 36.27
C ASN A 209 21.17 -26.16 36.39
N GLY A 210 20.41 -25.95 35.30
CA GLY A 210 19.10 -25.29 35.32
C GLY A 210 19.10 -23.77 35.51
N ASN A 211 20.27 -23.13 35.57
CA ASN A 211 20.39 -21.74 36.05
C ASN A 211 20.25 -20.68 34.94
N THR A 212 20.81 -20.92 33.75
CA THR A 212 20.88 -19.89 32.69
C THR A 212 19.63 -19.84 31.82
N VAL A 213 19.18 -21.03 31.39
CA VAL A 213 17.96 -21.25 30.61
C VAL A 213 17.12 -22.27 31.37
N SER A 214 15.85 -21.96 31.59
CA SER A 214 14.90 -22.84 32.28
C SER A 214 14.02 -23.56 31.25
N ASN A 215 13.67 -24.81 31.54
CA ASN A 215 12.87 -25.61 30.63
C ASN A 215 11.47 -24.98 30.42
N ASN A 216 10.99 -24.96 29.17
CA ASN A 216 9.73 -24.34 28.72
C ASN A 216 9.61 -22.82 28.96
N ALA A 217 10.67 -22.15 29.41
CA ALA A 217 10.64 -20.71 29.63
C ALA A 217 10.61 -19.93 28.31
N ILE A 218 9.84 -18.84 28.28
CA ILE A 218 9.85 -17.86 27.18
C ILE A 218 10.70 -16.69 27.64
N TYR A 219 11.68 -16.28 26.85
CA TYR A 219 12.50 -15.10 27.11
C TYR A 219 12.11 -13.98 26.17
N VAL A 220 12.07 -12.75 26.68
CA VAL A 220 11.81 -11.53 25.91
C VAL A 220 12.92 -10.50 26.19
N ARG A 221 13.15 -9.61 25.23
CA ARG A 221 14.06 -8.47 25.40
C ARG A 221 13.40 -7.37 26.23
N LYS A 222 14.16 -6.83 27.18
CA LYS A 222 13.74 -5.76 28.09
C LYS A 222 14.66 -4.54 27.97
N PRO A 223 14.15 -3.32 28.27
CA PRO A 223 14.99 -2.15 28.43
C PRO A 223 16.15 -2.42 29.41
N GLY A 224 17.35 -2.00 29.03
CA GLY A 224 18.60 -2.38 29.72
C GLY A 224 19.25 -3.64 29.14
N PRO A 225 19.11 -3.87 27.82
CA PRO A 225 19.40 -5.13 27.10
C PRO A 225 19.24 -6.48 27.83
N ARG A 226 18.24 -6.65 28.70
CA ARG A 226 18.09 -7.91 29.47
C ARG A 226 17.24 -8.95 28.75
N SER A 227 17.66 -10.21 28.83
CA SER A 227 16.91 -11.39 28.38
C SER A 227 16.30 -12.10 29.59
N GLU A 228 15.02 -11.87 29.84
CA GLU A 228 14.29 -12.35 31.02
C GLU A 228 12.93 -12.92 30.62
N THR A 229 12.31 -13.69 31.52
CA THR A 229 10.93 -14.15 31.30
C THR A 229 9.96 -12.98 31.45
N PRO A 230 8.84 -12.94 30.70
CA PRO A 230 7.77 -11.96 30.91
C PRO A 230 7.38 -11.86 32.39
N GLN A 231 7.36 -10.66 32.95
CA GLN A 231 7.05 -10.40 34.37
C GLN A 231 5.72 -9.69 34.57
N SER A 232 5.13 -9.14 33.49
CA SER A 232 3.90 -8.38 33.53
C SER A 232 2.93 -8.80 32.42
N ALA A 233 1.66 -8.44 32.58
CA ALA A 233 0.65 -8.63 31.54
C ALA A 233 1.01 -7.87 30.24
N GLN A 234 1.65 -6.70 30.35
CA GLN A 234 2.09 -5.93 29.19
C GLN A 234 3.14 -6.68 28.36
N ASP A 235 4.07 -7.39 29.02
CA ASP A 235 5.09 -8.18 28.33
C ASP A 235 4.47 -9.31 27.51
N TRP A 236 3.44 -9.95 28.08
CA TRP A 236 2.69 -10.98 27.40
C TRP A 236 1.88 -10.40 26.24
N ASP A 237 1.22 -9.26 26.44
CA ASP A 237 0.41 -8.62 25.42
C ASP A 237 1.27 -8.18 24.23
N ASP A 238 2.43 -7.57 24.46
CA ASP A 238 3.38 -7.15 23.41
C ASP A 238 3.87 -8.34 22.58
N LEU A 239 4.24 -9.44 23.25
CA LEU A 239 4.70 -10.67 22.60
C LEU A 239 3.59 -11.33 21.77
N LEU A 240 2.40 -11.50 22.36
CA LEU A 240 1.27 -12.16 21.71
C LEU A 240 0.73 -11.33 20.55
N ASN A 241 0.62 -10.00 20.71
CA ASN A 241 0.21 -9.11 19.63
C ASN A 241 1.17 -9.17 18.44
N ARG A 242 2.48 -9.28 18.68
CA ARG A 242 3.46 -9.48 17.61
C ARG A 242 3.24 -10.81 16.89
N CYS A 243 3.08 -11.91 17.62
CA CYS A 243 2.80 -13.23 17.04
C CYS A 243 1.50 -13.24 16.21
N LEU A 244 0.44 -12.60 16.72
CA LEU A 244 -0.85 -12.49 16.03
C LEU A 244 -0.74 -11.66 14.74
N ARG A 245 0.02 -10.57 14.75
CA ARG A 245 0.29 -9.79 13.53
C ARG A 245 1.02 -10.63 12.49
N ASN A 246 2.10 -11.31 12.88
CA ASN A 246 2.86 -12.18 11.97
C ASN A 246 1.99 -13.32 11.40
N ARG A 247 1.08 -13.89 12.20
CA ARG A 247 0.14 -14.92 11.75
C ARG A 247 -0.90 -14.37 10.77
N ARG A 248 -1.39 -13.14 11.00
CA ARG A 248 -2.28 -12.45 10.06
C ARG A 248 -1.59 -12.20 8.74
N ASP A 249 -0.35 -11.72 8.77
CA ASP A 249 0.44 -11.45 7.56
C ASP A 249 0.67 -12.72 6.74
N GLU A 250 0.98 -13.86 7.38
CA GLU A 250 1.05 -15.14 6.68
C GLU A 250 -0.29 -15.56 6.09
N MET A 251 -1.39 -15.43 6.84
CA MET A 251 -2.71 -15.75 6.28
C MET A 251 -3.02 -14.86 5.08
N PHE A 252 -2.63 -13.59 5.10
CA PHE A 252 -2.76 -12.70 3.94
C PHE A 252 -1.85 -13.11 2.79
N ASP A 253 -0.65 -13.61 3.05
CA ASP A 253 0.24 -14.12 2.01
C ASP A 253 -0.28 -15.46 1.44
N GLN A 254 -0.83 -16.36 2.26
CA GLN A 254 -1.46 -17.60 1.78
C GLN A 254 -2.75 -17.32 1.00
N ILE A 255 -3.56 -16.38 1.47
CA ILE A 255 -4.74 -15.90 0.75
C ILE A 255 -4.31 -15.22 -0.54
N ARG A 256 -3.23 -14.43 -0.53
CA ARG A 256 -2.62 -13.90 -1.75
C ARG A 256 -2.21 -15.04 -2.66
N ASP A 257 -1.49 -16.04 -2.20
CA ASP A 257 -1.03 -17.17 -3.01
C ASP A 257 -2.17 -18.00 -3.61
N LEU A 258 -3.29 -18.11 -2.88
CA LEU A 258 -4.53 -18.76 -3.34
C LEU A 258 -5.32 -17.89 -4.31
N ILE A 259 -5.37 -16.56 -4.12
CA ILE A 259 -6.06 -15.61 -5.00
C ILE A 259 -5.24 -15.35 -6.27
N THR A 260 -3.91 -15.31 -6.16
CA THR A 260 -2.98 -15.04 -7.27
C THR A 260 -2.47 -16.29 -7.95
N GLY A 261 -2.75 -17.49 -7.40
CA GLY A 261 -2.25 -18.77 -7.90
C GLY A 261 -0.73 -18.76 -8.09
N VAL A 262 0.05 -18.82 -7.01
CA VAL A 262 1.51 -18.96 -7.12
C VAL A 262 1.86 -20.40 -7.54
N VAL A 263 1.60 -20.70 -8.81
CA VAL A 263 2.45 -21.58 -9.62
C VAL A 263 3.78 -20.81 -9.79
N PRO A 264 4.96 -21.46 -9.78
CA PRO A 264 6.19 -20.79 -10.22
C PRO A 264 5.90 -20.05 -11.52
N GLN A 265 6.34 -18.80 -11.63
CA GLN A 265 6.23 -18.04 -12.87
C GLN A 265 6.98 -18.80 -13.98
N VAL A 266 6.27 -19.71 -14.63
CA VAL A 266 6.47 -19.99 -16.05
C VAL A 266 6.25 -18.64 -16.71
N GLU A 267 7.23 -18.19 -17.49
CA GLU A 267 7.10 -17.03 -18.39
C GLU A 267 5.67 -17.01 -18.94
N GLN A 268 4.89 -16.04 -18.47
CA GLN A 268 3.53 -15.86 -18.96
C GLN A 268 3.66 -15.62 -20.48
N PRO A 269 2.98 -16.40 -21.33
CA PRO A 269 2.93 -16.07 -22.75
C PRO A 269 2.45 -14.62 -22.88
N ALA A 270 3.01 -13.89 -23.85
CA ALA A 270 2.74 -12.46 -24.07
C ALA A 270 1.25 -12.13 -23.82
N ALA A 271 0.99 -11.10 -23.02
CA ALA A 271 -0.36 -10.67 -22.64
C ALA A 271 -1.29 -10.70 -23.88
N PRO A 272 -2.53 -11.23 -23.77
CA PRO A 272 -3.37 -11.36 -24.95
C PRO A 272 -3.66 -9.97 -25.53
N ALA A 273 -3.28 -9.76 -26.79
CA ALA A 273 -3.40 -8.49 -27.50
C ALA A 273 -4.83 -7.92 -27.50
N ARG A 274 -5.85 -8.79 -27.32
CA ARG A 274 -7.27 -8.46 -27.45
C ARG A 274 -7.77 -7.36 -26.50
N LEU A 275 -7.49 -7.44 -25.19
CA LEU A 275 -7.94 -6.40 -24.24
C LEU A 275 -7.19 -5.08 -24.48
N ASP A 276 -5.90 -5.15 -24.85
CA ASP A 276 -5.10 -3.96 -25.12
C ASP A 276 -5.54 -3.26 -26.43
N GLU A 277 -5.85 -4.04 -27.48
CA GLU A 277 -6.49 -3.56 -28.71
C GLU A 277 -7.86 -2.97 -28.45
N TRP A 278 -8.65 -3.60 -27.57
CA TRP A 278 -9.96 -3.10 -27.15
C TRP A 278 -9.86 -1.74 -26.47
N VAL A 279 -8.92 -1.60 -25.52
CA VAL A 279 -8.60 -0.33 -24.86
C VAL A 279 -8.19 0.72 -25.88
N GLY A 280 -7.26 0.38 -26.79
CA GLY A 280 -6.80 1.28 -27.85
C GLY A 280 -7.95 1.80 -28.72
N SER A 281 -8.81 0.89 -29.21
CA SER A 281 -9.97 1.26 -30.03
C SER A 281 -10.98 2.15 -29.28
N SER A 282 -11.14 1.92 -27.98
CA SER A 282 -12.06 2.70 -27.14
C SER A 282 -11.53 4.11 -26.89
N LEU A 283 -10.24 4.25 -26.64
CA LEU A 283 -9.60 5.57 -26.51
C LEU A 283 -9.62 6.36 -27.83
N GLU A 284 -9.39 5.71 -28.96
CA GLU A 284 -9.53 6.34 -30.28
C GLU A 284 -10.96 6.82 -30.52
N ARG A 285 -11.95 5.97 -30.21
CA ARG A 285 -13.37 6.32 -30.33
C ARG A 285 -13.74 7.52 -29.44
N TRP A 286 -13.32 7.52 -28.19
CA TRP A 286 -13.52 8.65 -27.27
C TRP A 286 -12.88 9.93 -27.82
N THR A 287 -11.64 9.85 -28.32
CA THR A 287 -10.92 10.98 -28.93
C THR A 287 -11.71 11.61 -30.08
N ASN A 288 -12.33 10.78 -30.92
CA ASN A 288 -13.20 11.24 -32.01
C ASN A 288 -14.49 11.91 -31.51
N LEU A 289 -15.07 11.43 -30.40
CA LEU A 289 -16.27 12.02 -29.80
C LEU A 289 -15.98 13.41 -29.21
N ILE A 290 -14.88 13.54 -28.46
CA ILE A 290 -14.52 14.81 -27.82
C ILE A 290 -14.01 15.86 -28.81
N ALA A 291 -13.61 15.49 -30.03
CA ALA A 291 -13.15 16.44 -31.05
C ALA A 291 -14.18 17.52 -31.39
N ARG A 292 -15.48 17.25 -31.19
CA ARG A 292 -16.59 18.19 -31.40
C ARG A 292 -16.91 19.06 -30.18
N ILE A 293 -16.28 18.78 -29.05
CA ILE A 293 -16.48 19.50 -27.80
C ILE A 293 -15.44 20.65 -27.70
N PRO A 294 -15.83 21.86 -27.27
CA PRO A 294 -14.90 22.99 -27.09
C PRO A 294 -13.66 22.62 -26.28
N THR A 295 -12.51 23.14 -26.69
CA THR A 295 -11.24 22.90 -25.98
C THR A 295 -11.34 23.40 -24.54
N GLY A 296 -10.86 22.59 -23.59
CA GLY A 296 -10.90 22.90 -22.15
C GLY A 296 -12.23 22.62 -21.47
N ALA A 297 -13.29 22.25 -22.19
CA ALA A 297 -14.57 21.91 -21.57
C ALA A 297 -14.46 20.64 -20.69
N PRO A 298 -15.18 20.56 -19.56
CA PRO A 298 -15.08 19.44 -18.62
C PRO A 298 -15.27 18.04 -19.22
N PRO A 299 -16.16 17.79 -20.21
CA PRO A 299 -16.28 16.48 -20.85
C PRO A 299 -15.02 16.00 -21.59
N ARG A 300 -14.06 16.90 -21.87
CA ARG A 300 -12.74 16.56 -22.42
C ARG A 300 -11.74 16.11 -21.36
N MET A 301 -12.10 16.20 -20.08
CA MET A 301 -11.28 15.80 -18.94
C MET A 301 -9.88 16.46 -18.97
N PRO A 302 -9.80 17.81 -19.03
CA PRO A 302 -8.54 18.53 -19.24
C PRO A 302 -7.52 18.34 -18.11
N HIS A 303 -7.95 17.87 -16.94
CA HIS A 303 -7.13 17.66 -15.75
C HIS A 303 -6.68 16.20 -15.58
N GLY A 304 -7.00 15.33 -16.53
CA GLY A 304 -6.74 13.90 -16.46
C GLY A 304 -8.01 13.09 -16.27
N TYR A 305 -7.86 11.79 -16.48
CA TYR A 305 -8.92 10.80 -16.40
C TYR A 305 -8.37 9.48 -15.91
N PHE A 306 -9.27 8.60 -15.49
CA PHE A 306 -8.97 7.19 -15.34
C PHE A 306 -9.86 6.36 -16.26
N TYR A 307 -9.37 5.18 -16.66
CA TYR A 307 -10.22 4.17 -17.27
C TYR A 307 -10.05 2.83 -16.59
N MET A 308 -11.09 2.01 -16.68
CA MET A 308 -11.11 0.63 -16.26
C MET A 308 -11.62 -0.21 -17.41
N ALA A 309 -10.90 -1.28 -17.72
CA ALA A 309 -11.24 -2.19 -18.79
C ALA A 309 -11.05 -3.62 -18.32
N TYR A 310 -11.88 -4.53 -18.82
CA TYR A 310 -11.71 -5.94 -18.50
C TYR A 310 -12.18 -6.84 -19.62
N GLU A 311 -11.62 -8.04 -19.63
CA GLU A 311 -12.00 -9.17 -20.48
C GLU A 311 -12.48 -10.31 -19.57
N ILE A 312 -13.67 -10.83 -19.86
CA ILE A 312 -14.21 -12.05 -19.25
C ILE A 312 -13.90 -13.21 -20.18
N THR A 313 -13.32 -14.28 -19.63
CA THR A 313 -13.09 -15.55 -20.34
C THR A 313 -13.91 -16.65 -19.68
N GLY A 314 -14.66 -17.39 -20.50
CA GLY A 314 -15.47 -18.54 -20.09
C GLY A 314 -16.36 -19.01 -21.24
N GLU A 315 -17.33 -19.87 -20.92
CA GLU A 315 -18.29 -20.39 -21.90
C GLU A 315 -19.40 -19.37 -22.16
N SER A 316 -19.40 -18.71 -23.31
CA SER A 316 -20.37 -17.64 -23.62
C SER A 316 -21.76 -18.21 -23.90
N ARG A 317 -22.79 -17.56 -23.32
CA ARG A 317 -24.22 -17.86 -23.58
C ARG A 317 -24.70 -17.50 -24.98
N GLN A 318 -23.86 -16.87 -25.81
CA GLN A 318 -24.23 -16.40 -27.15
C GLN A 318 -25.49 -15.51 -27.13
N ILE A 319 -25.52 -14.54 -26.22
CA ILE A 319 -26.65 -13.61 -26.09
C ILE A 319 -26.79 -12.79 -27.39
N ALA A 320 -27.98 -12.84 -28.00
CA ALA A 320 -28.29 -12.03 -29.18
C ALA A 320 -28.22 -10.52 -28.86
N ILE A 321 -27.74 -9.72 -29.81
CA ILE A 321 -27.40 -8.31 -29.59
C ILE A 321 -28.61 -7.48 -29.12
N GLU A 322 -29.81 -7.83 -29.56
CA GLU A 322 -31.09 -7.23 -29.17
C GLU A 322 -31.44 -7.42 -27.68
N ASN A 323 -30.91 -8.47 -27.05
CA ASN A 323 -31.14 -8.77 -25.63
C ASN A 323 -30.05 -8.19 -24.73
N LEU A 324 -28.94 -7.73 -25.29
CA LEU A 324 -27.82 -7.17 -24.54
C LEU A 324 -28.21 -5.94 -23.69
N PRO A 325 -29.11 -5.03 -24.11
CA PRO A 325 -29.64 -3.97 -23.26
C PRO A 325 -30.25 -4.44 -21.93
N GLU A 326 -30.93 -5.59 -21.92
CA GLU A 326 -31.50 -6.15 -20.69
C GLU A 326 -30.42 -6.74 -19.80
N VAL A 327 -29.48 -7.49 -20.38
CA VAL A 327 -28.32 -8.03 -19.66
C VAL A 327 -27.51 -6.92 -19.01
N LEU A 328 -27.18 -5.85 -19.73
CA LEU A 328 -26.40 -4.73 -19.19
C LEU A 328 -27.14 -4.01 -18.06
N ARG A 329 -28.46 -3.81 -18.18
CA ARG A 329 -29.27 -3.25 -17.09
C ARG A 329 -29.26 -4.13 -15.85
N ALA A 330 -29.34 -5.45 -16.02
CA ALA A 330 -29.26 -6.42 -14.92
C ALA A 330 -27.85 -6.51 -14.30
N SER A 331 -26.81 -6.16 -15.05
CA SER A 331 -25.42 -6.21 -14.59
C SER A 331 -24.98 -5.00 -13.74
N VAL A 332 -25.74 -3.90 -13.74
CA VAL A 332 -25.40 -2.69 -12.98
C VAL A 332 -25.35 -2.98 -11.47
N VAL A 333 -24.19 -2.76 -10.86
CA VAL A 333 -23.99 -2.84 -9.41
C VAL A 333 -24.03 -1.42 -8.83
N ARG A 334 -24.81 -1.21 -7.76
CA ARG A 334 -25.02 0.12 -7.16
C ARG A 334 -24.63 0.13 -5.68
N HIS A 335 -23.46 0.65 -5.41
CA HIS A 335 -22.94 0.94 -4.08
C HIS A 335 -22.59 2.41 -3.89
N THR A 336 -22.37 3.16 -4.97
CA THR A 336 -22.15 4.61 -4.95
C THR A 336 -23.26 5.36 -5.68
N GLY A 337 -23.32 6.70 -5.49
CA GLY A 337 -24.30 7.56 -6.18
C GLY A 337 -24.16 7.57 -7.71
N TRP A 338 -22.99 7.24 -8.25
CA TRP A 338 -22.71 7.20 -9.68
C TRP A 338 -21.96 5.90 -10.05
N PRO A 339 -22.69 4.79 -10.23
CA PRO A 339 -22.11 3.47 -10.41
C PRO A 339 -21.36 3.35 -11.75
N PRO A 340 -20.35 2.47 -11.86
CA PRO A 340 -19.69 2.17 -13.12
C PRO A 340 -20.69 1.49 -14.08
N PHE A 341 -20.54 1.77 -15.38
CA PHE A 341 -21.41 1.22 -16.43
C PHE A 341 -22.91 1.47 -16.18
N TRP A 342 -23.25 2.62 -15.58
CA TRP A 342 -24.63 3.01 -15.42
C TRP A 342 -25.35 2.99 -16.77
N TYR A 343 -26.51 2.33 -16.82
CA TYR A 343 -27.35 2.25 -18.01
C TYR A 343 -28.47 3.31 -17.93
N PRO A 344 -28.30 4.50 -18.54
CA PRO A 344 -29.34 5.52 -18.58
C PRO A 344 -30.46 5.16 -19.54
N THR A 345 -31.67 5.64 -19.23
CA THR A 345 -32.87 5.50 -20.07
C THR A 345 -33.41 6.84 -20.57
N ARG A 346 -32.74 7.94 -20.23
CA ARG A 346 -33.13 9.27 -20.68
C ARG A 346 -32.67 9.46 -22.13
N ALA A 347 -33.59 9.89 -22.99
CA ALA A 347 -33.29 10.23 -24.38
C ALA A 347 -32.08 11.18 -24.48
N GLY A 348 -31.23 10.93 -25.48
CA GLY A 348 -30.01 11.72 -25.75
C GLY A 348 -28.76 11.25 -25.01
N ILE A 349 -28.89 10.46 -23.94
CA ILE A 349 -27.75 9.82 -23.25
C ILE A 349 -27.89 8.30 -23.12
N GLU A 350 -28.96 7.72 -23.64
CA GLU A 350 -29.18 6.28 -23.66
C GLU A 350 -28.08 5.53 -24.46
N PRO A 351 -27.70 4.31 -24.05
CA PRO A 351 -26.73 3.52 -24.80
C PRO A 351 -27.27 3.10 -26.18
N TYR A 352 -26.37 2.96 -27.16
CA TYR A 352 -26.71 2.62 -28.55
C TYR A 352 -25.73 1.60 -29.15
N LEU A 353 -26.13 0.96 -30.25
CA LEU A 353 -25.31 -0.02 -30.95
C LEU A 353 -24.25 0.67 -31.83
N PHE A 354 -23.01 0.60 -31.38
CA PHE A 354 -21.72 1.03 -31.94
C PHE A 354 -20.85 -0.06 -32.59
N ASN A 355 -20.85 -0.38 -33.89
CA ASN A 355 -19.96 -1.44 -34.46
C ASN A 355 -20.01 -2.77 -33.65
N ASN A 356 -21.19 -3.37 -33.52
CA ASN A 356 -21.45 -4.59 -32.73
C ASN A 356 -21.12 -4.49 -31.23
N THR A 357 -20.99 -3.28 -30.70
CA THR A 357 -20.73 -2.99 -29.29
C THR A 357 -21.86 -2.11 -28.76
N ILE A 358 -22.25 -2.26 -27.49
CA ILE A 358 -23.08 -1.24 -26.83
C ILE A 358 -22.19 -0.11 -26.34
N GLU A 359 -22.43 1.10 -26.81
CA GLU A 359 -21.69 2.31 -26.47
C GLU A 359 -22.60 3.32 -25.76
N CYS A 360 -22.07 4.00 -24.76
CA CYS A 360 -22.74 5.10 -24.09
C CYS A 360 -21.76 6.26 -23.91
N TRP A 361 -22.21 7.47 -24.24
CA TRP A 361 -21.42 8.68 -24.13
C TRP A 361 -22.22 9.77 -23.42
N LEU A 362 -21.96 9.94 -22.12
CA LEU A 362 -22.68 10.90 -21.29
C LEU A 362 -22.17 12.33 -21.49
N GLY A 363 -20.87 12.49 -21.80
CA GLY A 363 -20.30 13.80 -22.09
C GLY A 363 -20.87 14.47 -23.34
N GLY A 364 -21.63 13.74 -24.16
CA GLY A 364 -22.30 14.22 -25.37
C GLY A 364 -23.75 14.67 -25.18
N ASP A 365 -24.25 14.72 -23.94
CA ASP A 365 -25.65 15.03 -23.61
C ASP A 365 -26.19 16.26 -24.40
N PRO A 366 -27.18 16.11 -25.29
CA PRO A 366 -27.70 17.24 -26.06
C PRO A 366 -28.57 18.20 -25.23
N HIS A 367 -29.02 17.79 -24.05
CA HIS A 367 -30.01 18.52 -23.25
C HIS A 367 -29.39 19.34 -22.10
N THR A 368 -28.15 19.05 -21.72
CA THR A 368 -27.43 19.82 -20.68
C THR A 368 -26.39 20.71 -21.35
N PRO A 369 -26.36 22.04 -21.14
CA PRO A 369 -25.30 22.91 -21.67
C PRO A 369 -23.91 22.40 -21.29
N VAL A 370 -22.91 22.54 -22.18
CA VAL A 370 -21.54 22.05 -21.96
C VAL A 370 -20.94 22.59 -20.65
N GLU A 371 -21.22 23.86 -20.33
CA GLU A 371 -20.72 24.54 -19.14
C GLU A 371 -21.30 23.99 -17.83
N GLN A 372 -22.41 23.24 -17.90
CA GLN A 372 -23.09 22.63 -16.75
C GLN A 372 -22.74 21.14 -16.58
N ARG A 373 -21.87 20.60 -17.44
CA ARG A 373 -21.39 19.23 -17.35
C ARG A 373 -20.06 19.23 -16.62
N ASP A 374 -19.82 18.24 -15.78
CA ASP A 374 -18.52 18.04 -15.14
C ASP A 374 -17.79 16.80 -15.71
N ALA A 375 -16.51 16.70 -15.42
CA ALA A 375 -15.65 15.62 -15.91
C ALA A 375 -15.98 14.25 -15.27
N ALA A 376 -16.47 14.23 -14.03
CA ALA A 376 -16.71 13.02 -13.24
C ALA A 376 -18.02 12.31 -13.60
N HIS A 377 -18.97 13.03 -14.19
CA HIS A 377 -20.23 12.49 -14.71
C HIS A 377 -20.27 12.40 -16.25
N SER A 378 -19.18 12.78 -16.94
CA SER A 378 -19.03 12.66 -18.39
C SER A 378 -18.48 11.29 -18.82
N ASP A 379 -19.08 10.21 -18.33
CA ASP A 379 -18.62 8.85 -18.64
C ASP A 379 -18.63 8.55 -20.13
N PHE A 380 -17.63 7.80 -20.55
CA PHE A 380 -17.64 7.06 -21.80
C PHE A 380 -17.47 5.58 -21.49
N TRP A 381 -18.43 4.74 -21.90
CA TRP A 381 -18.28 3.30 -21.74
C TRP A 381 -18.75 2.50 -22.94
N ARG A 382 -18.14 1.32 -23.11
CA ARG A 382 -18.38 0.37 -24.19
C ARG A 382 -18.41 -1.05 -23.64
N VAL A 383 -19.34 -1.88 -24.09
CA VAL A 383 -19.40 -3.32 -23.78
C VAL A 383 -19.64 -4.13 -25.03
N HIS A 384 -18.72 -5.05 -25.33
CA HIS A 384 -18.84 -6.04 -26.40
C HIS A 384 -19.50 -7.32 -25.85
N PRO A 385 -20.40 -7.99 -26.61
CA PRO A 385 -21.07 -9.22 -26.18
C PRO A 385 -20.10 -10.35 -25.78
N ASP A 386 -18.90 -10.39 -26.36
CA ASP A 386 -17.86 -11.38 -26.02
C ASP A 386 -17.16 -11.13 -24.67
N GLY A 387 -17.68 -10.26 -23.81
CA GLY A 387 -17.16 -10.03 -22.46
C GLY A 387 -16.01 -9.01 -22.37
N LEU A 388 -15.85 -8.13 -23.36
CA LEU A 388 -14.95 -6.98 -23.27
C LEU A 388 -15.72 -5.75 -22.78
N ALA A 389 -15.22 -5.06 -21.77
CA ALA A 389 -15.81 -3.85 -21.24
C ALA A 389 -14.77 -2.75 -21.05
N PHE A 390 -15.16 -1.50 -21.27
CA PHE A 390 -14.32 -0.32 -21.09
C PHE A 390 -15.16 0.82 -20.51
N LEU A 391 -14.65 1.49 -19.47
CA LEU A 391 -15.23 2.69 -18.86
C LEU A 391 -14.12 3.72 -18.65
N LEU A 392 -14.33 4.95 -19.12
CA LEU A 392 -13.46 6.11 -18.91
C LEU A 392 -14.25 7.23 -18.23
N ARG A 393 -13.63 7.86 -17.23
CA ARG A 393 -14.26 8.89 -16.38
C ARG A 393 -13.21 9.89 -15.87
N GLY A 394 -13.62 11.15 -15.69
CA GLY A 394 -12.80 12.18 -15.05
C GLY A 394 -12.76 12.03 -13.53
N TYR A 395 -11.84 12.74 -12.89
CA TYR A 395 -11.73 12.74 -11.43
C TYR A 395 -12.86 13.52 -10.77
N GLN A 396 -13.46 12.93 -9.74
CA GLN A 396 -14.53 13.58 -8.98
C GLN A 396 -13.98 14.72 -8.13
N GLU A 397 -12.76 14.60 -7.66
CA GLU A 397 -12.05 15.62 -6.90
C GLU A 397 -11.68 16.88 -7.69
N ASP A 398 -11.89 16.89 -9.01
CA ASP A 398 -11.73 18.08 -9.87
C ASP A 398 -13.03 18.84 -10.14
N GLY A 399 -14.18 18.30 -9.69
CA GLY A 399 -15.50 18.93 -9.87
C GLY A 399 -15.84 19.93 -8.76
N GLU A 400 -16.75 20.86 -9.07
CA GLU A 400 -17.26 21.84 -8.09
C GLU A 400 -18.10 21.18 -6.98
N GLU A 401 -18.71 20.04 -7.27
CA GLU A 401 -19.51 19.23 -6.34
C GLU A 401 -18.64 18.24 -5.53
N VAL A 402 -17.80 18.75 -4.64
CA VAL A 402 -17.41 17.98 -3.44
C VAL A 402 -18.54 18.12 -2.42
N LEU A 403 -19.71 17.55 -2.75
CA LEU A 403 -20.94 17.65 -1.98
C LEU A 403 -20.78 17.04 -0.58
N GLY A 404 -21.16 17.81 0.45
CA GLY A 404 -21.53 17.28 1.76
C GLY A 404 -20.49 17.36 2.88
N THR A 405 -19.29 17.90 2.65
CA THR A 405 -18.20 17.86 3.66
C THR A 405 -18.04 19.15 4.45
N GLY A 406 -18.74 20.23 4.07
CA GLY A 406 -18.60 21.55 4.70
C GLY A 406 -17.22 22.20 4.51
N ARG A 407 -16.36 21.63 3.65
CA ARG A 407 -15.05 22.18 3.26
C ARG A 407 -15.14 22.83 1.90
N ALA A 408 -14.33 23.86 1.67
CA ALA A 408 -14.17 24.45 0.35
C ALA A 408 -13.62 23.38 -0.62
N PRO A 409 -14.15 23.27 -1.85
CA PRO A 409 -13.60 22.37 -2.85
C PRO A 409 -12.14 22.73 -3.14
N ALA A 410 -11.30 21.70 -3.29
CA ALA A 410 -9.91 21.91 -3.71
C ALA A 410 -9.89 22.43 -5.16
N PRO A 411 -8.91 23.26 -5.56
CA PRO A 411 -8.77 23.63 -6.95
C PRO A 411 -8.57 22.38 -7.83
N PRO A 412 -9.10 22.34 -9.07
CA PRO A 412 -8.90 21.22 -9.97
C PRO A 412 -7.41 20.90 -10.20
N ALA A 413 -7.10 19.63 -10.44
CA ALA A 413 -5.75 19.12 -10.66
C ALA A 413 -4.78 19.26 -9.48
N THR A 414 -5.26 19.50 -8.25
CA THR A 414 -4.37 19.69 -7.08
C THR A 414 -4.36 18.52 -6.10
N VAL A 415 -5.44 17.75 -6.05
CA VAL A 415 -5.60 16.64 -5.09
C VAL A 415 -5.91 15.34 -5.81
N PHE A 416 -5.57 14.24 -5.15
CA PHE A 416 -5.98 12.89 -5.51
C PHE A 416 -6.58 12.22 -4.26
N ASP A 417 -7.82 11.76 -4.33
CA ASP A 417 -8.49 11.24 -3.14
C ASP A 417 -8.00 9.84 -2.76
N VAL A 418 -7.76 9.63 -1.46
CA VAL A 418 -7.29 8.35 -0.94
C VAL A 418 -8.37 7.26 -0.93
N THR A 419 -9.65 7.61 -0.98
CA THR A 419 -10.78 6.68 -0.88
C THR A 419 -11.37 6.31 -2.25
N LEU A 420 -11.52 7.28 -3.15
CA LEU A 420 -12.23 7.08 -4.42
C LEU A 420 -11.66 5.94 -5.29
N PRO A 421 -10.34 5.77 -5.48
CA PRO A 421 -9.80 4.65 -6.25
C PRO A 421 -10.21 3.28 -5.71
N VAL A 422 -10.27 3.12 -4.38
CA VAL A 422 -10.73 1.89 -3.72
C VAL A 422 -12.18 1.58 -4.12
N TRP A 423 -13.05 2.59 -4.07
CA TRP A 423 -14.45 2.42 -4.41
C TRP A 423 -14.66 2.18 -5.91
N ARG A 424 -13.99 2.93 -6.77
CA ARG A 424 -14.13 2.82 -8.23
C ARG A 424 -13.68 1.45 -8.73
N ILE A 425 -12.55 0.94 -8.25
CA ILE A 425 -12.09 -0.41 -8.61
C ILE A 425 -13.02 -1.46 -8.00
N GLY A 426 -13.38 -1.33 -6.72
CA GLY A 426 -14.21 -2.31 -6.05
C GLY A 426 -15.59 -2.49 -6.67
N GLU A 427 -16.28 -1.38 -6.97
CA GLU A 427 -17.58 -1.40 -7.63
C GLU A 427 -17.48 -1.93 -9.07
N THR A 428 -16.38 -1.63 -9.79
CA THR A 428 -16.17 -2.13 -11.16
C THR A 428 -15.86 -3.64 -11.20
N LEU A 429 -15.11 -4.17 -10.24
CA LEU A 429 -14.89 -5.62 -10.12
C LEU A 429 -16.19 -6.36 -9.81
N LEU A 430 -17.04 -5.79 -8.96
CA LEU A 430 -18.38 -6.34 -8.69
C LEU A 430 -19.27 -6.27 -9.94
N HIS A 431 -19.21 -5.19 -10.72
CA HIS A 431 -19.88 -5.10 -12.02
C HIS A 431 -19.36 -6.18 -12.99
N ALA A 432 -18.05 -6.37 -13.10
CA ALA A 432 -17.45 -7.39 -13.96
C ALA A 432 -17.94 -8.80 -13.59
N ARG A 433 -18.06 -9.10 -12.29
CA ARG A 433 -18.68 -10.34 -11.80
C ARG A 433 -20.15 -10.45 -12.22
N SER A 434 -20.93 -9.40 -12.01
CA SER A 434 -22.36 -9.38 -12.38
C SER A 434 -22.56 -9.59 -13.87
N LEU A 435 -21.73 -8.95 -14.70
CA LEU A 435 -21.73 -9.11 -16.15
C LEU A 435 -21.35 -10.54 -16.56
N ALA A 436 -20.32 -11.13 -15.95
CA ALA A 436 -19.92 -12.50 -16.21
C ALA A 436 -21.08 -13.49 -15.93
N GLY A 437 -21.77 -13.35 -14.79
CA GLY A 437 -22.91 -14.20 -14.45
C GLY A 437 -24.11 -14.09 -15.39
N ASN A 438 -24.23 -12.98 -16.13
CA ASN A 438 -25.30 -12.76 -17.10
C ASN A 438 -24.90 -13.19 -18.53
N LEU A 439 -23.61 -13.12 -18.89
CA LEU A 439 -23.12 -13.40 -20.25
C LEU A 439 -22.55 -14.82 -20.45
N PHE A 440 -22.11 -15.48 -19.39
CA PHE A 440 -21.36 -16.74 -19.46
C PHE A 440 -21.97 -17.80 -18.55
N ASP A 441 -21.71 -19.06 -18.90
CA ASP A 441 -22.00 -20.23 -18.09
C ASP A 441 -20.72 -20.78 -17.43
N GLY A 442 -20.91 -21.42 -16.28
CA GLY A 442 -19.83 -22.05 -15.55
C GLY A 442 -18.80 -21.06 -14.94
N PRO A 443 -17.60 -21.55 -14.62
CA PRO A 443 -16.54 -20.73 -14.06
C PRO A 443 -15.94 -19.79 -15.10
N THR A 444 -15.75 -18.53 -14.71
CA THR A 444 -15.16 -17.48 -15.55
C THR A 444 -13.95 -16.85 -14.86
N THR A 445 -13.02 -16.35 -15.67
CA THR A 445 -11.88 -15.53 -15.22
C THR A 445 -11.99 -14.13 -15.80
N ILE A 446 -11.45 -13.14 -15.08
CA ILE A 446 -11.43 -11.74 -15.49
C ILE A 446 -9.98 -11.25 -15.55
N ARG A 447 -9.54 -10.78 -16.73
CA ARG A 447 -8.36 -9.90 -16.84
C ARG A 447 -8.85 -8.46 -16.68
N PHE A 448 -8.35 -7.75 -15.68
CA PHE A 448 -8.74 -6.39 -15.35
C PHE A 448 -7.56 -5.44 -15.51
N VAL A 449 -7.81 -4.27 -16.09
CA VAL A 449 -6.84 -3.18 -16.28
C VAL A 449 -7.46 -1.90 -15.77
N ALA A 450 -6.69 -1.12 -15.00
CA ALA A 450 -7.02 0.25 -14.66
C ALA A 450 -5.86 1.17 -15.07
N HIS A 451 -6.19 2.36 -15.54
CA HIS A 451 -5.21 3.37 -15.90
C HIS A 451 -5.61 4.70 -15.29
N TYR A 452 -4.62 5.45 -14.81
CA TYR A 452 -4.76 6.78 -14.26
C TYR A 452 -3.80 7.72 -14.99
N SER A 453 -4.24 8.94 -15.31
CA SER A 453 -3.49 9.97 -16.03
C SER A 453 -3.68 11.35 -15.39
N GLY A 454 -2.79 12.32 -15.66
CA GLY A 454 -2.89 13.65 -15.03
C GLY A 454 -2.60 13.61 -13.52
N LEU A 455 -1.75 12.67 -13.08
CA LEU A 455 -1.37 12.51 -11.67
C LEU A 455 -0.27 13.49 -11.25
N SER A 456 0.57 13.96 -12.18
CA SER A 456 1.75 14.75 -11.84
C SER A 456 1.36 16.06 -11.18
N GLY A 457 1.95 16.35 -10.02
CA GLY A 457 1.67 17.55 -9.23
C GLY A 457 0.47 17.44 -8.29
N ARG A 458 -0.33 16.38 -8.36
CA ARG A 458 -1.41 16.14 -7.39
C ARG A 458 -0.86 15.71 -6.04
N SER A 459 -1.50 16.17 -4.97
CA SER A 459 -1.23 15.75 -3.60
C SER A 459 -2.27 14.75 -3.09
N LEU A 460 -1.83 13.72 -2.37
CA LEU A 460 -2.75 12.74 -1.78
C LEU A 460 -3.53 13.38 -0.63
N ALA A 461 -4.85 13.26 -0.65
CA ALA A 461 -5.73 13.87 0.34
C ALA A 461 -6.91 12.96 0.71
N SER A 462 -7.62 13.31 1.79
CA SER A 462 -8.96 12.80 2.07
C SER A 462 -9.97 13.92 1.81
N VAL A 463 -10.60 13.88 0.65
CA VAL A 463 -11.58 14.89 0.17
C VAL A 463 -12.78 14.95 1.12
N THR A 464 -13.21 13.81 1.67
CA THR A 464 -14.27 13.75 2.69
C THR A 464 -13.84 14.22 4.08
N GLY A 465 -12.54 14.43 4.31
CA GLY A 465 -11.97 14.76 5.62
C GLY A 465 -12.08 13.65 6.66
N ARG A 466 -12.55 12.45 6.29
CA ARG A 466 -12.73 11.31 7.20
C ARG A 466 -11.39 10.69 7.63
N ARG A 467 -10.32 10.94 6.88
CA ARG A 467 -8.98 10.41 7.16
C ARG A 467 -7.96 11.53 7.29
N ASN A 468 -7.07 11.39 8.26
CA ASN A 468 -5.98 12.32 8.48
C ASN A 468 -4.79 11.89 7.61
N ILE A 469 -4.69 12.44 6.41
CA ILE A 469 -3.55 12.23 5.51
C ILE A 469 -2.57 13.37 5.75
N ARG A 470 -1.31 13.03 6.07
CA ARG A 470 -0.26 14.05 6.20
C ARG A 470 -0.11 14.79 4.87
N GLU A 471 -0.14 16.11 4.93
CA GLU A 471 0.04 16.98 3.78
C GLU A 471 1.39 16.74 3.08
N GLY A 472 1.46 17.09 1.79
CA GLY A 472 2.71 17.15 1.04
C GLY A 472 3.13 15.88 0.32
N ARG A 473 2.27 14.85 0.24
CA ARG A 473 2.55 13.62 -0.54
C ARG A 473 2.20 13.82 -2.00
N VAL A 474 3.18 14.10 -2.85
CA VAL A 474 2.96 14.54 -4.24
C VAL A 474 3.33 13.44 -5.23
N ALA A 475 2.50 13.26 -6.25
CA ALA A 475 2.84 12.41 -7.38
C ALA A 475 3.74 13.15 -8.38
N HIS A 476 4.87 12.54 -8.73
CA HIS A 476 5.79 13.08 -9.74
C HIS A 476 5.60 12.46 -11.13
N GLN A 477 5.04 11.25 -11.18
CA GLN A 477 4.71 10.53 -12.40
C GLN A 477 3.30 10.92 -12.86
N ASP A 478 3.11 11.13 -14.18
CA ASP A 478 1.83 11.61 -14.72
C ASP A 478 0.78 10.51 -14.87
N ALA A 479 1.20 9.29 -15.18
CA ALA A 479 0.27 8.21 -15.48
C ALA A 479 0.78 6.84 -15.01
N ILE A 480 -0.13 5.93 -14.72
CA ILE A 480 0.17 4.54 -14.36
C ILE A 480 -0.92 3.60 -14.86
N THR A 481 -0.51 2.42 -15.32
CA THR A 481 -1.40 1.32 -15.64
C THR A 481 -1.21 0.20 -14.63
N LEU A 482 -2.32 -0.32 -14.14
CA LEU A 482 -2.44 -1.39 -13.15
C LEU A 482 -3.18 -2.55 -13.82
N SER A 483 -2.80 -3.79 -13.50
CA SER A 483 -3.51 -4.95 -14.04
C SER A 483 -3.56 -6.09 -13.03
N THR A 484 -4.61 -6.90 -13.11
CA THR A 484 -4.75 -8.14 -12.34
C THR A 484 -5.54 -9.17 -13.13
N HIS A 485 -5.43 -10.43 -12.74
CA HIS A 485 -6.21 -11.54 -13.27
C HIS A 485 -6.84 -12.28 -12.09
N VAL A 486 -8.17 -12.48 -12.12
CA VAL A 486 -8.92 -13.04 -11.00
C VAL A 486 -10.01 -13.98 -11.45
N GLU A 487 -10.28 -15.01 -10.66
CA GLU A 487 -11.46 -15.87 -10.82
C GLU A 487 -12.72 -15.13 -10.36
N THR A 488 -13.78 -15.16 -11.16
CA THR A 488 -14.98 -14.37 -10.91
C THR A 488 -15.67 -14.71 -9.59
N HIS A 489 -15.69 -15.98 -9.18
CA HIS A 489 -16.30 -16.40 -7.91
C HIS A 489 -15.55 -15.88 -6.67
N SER A 490 -14.27 -15.56 -6.80
CA SER A 490 -13.45 -15.06 -5.69
C SER A 490 -13.70 -13.58 -5.36
N ILE A 491 -14.22 -12.82 -6.32
CA ILE A 491 -14.34 -11.35 -6.25
C ILE A 491 -15.17 -10.90 -5.05
N GLU A 492 -16.30 -11.56 -4.76
CA GLU A 492 -17.20 -11.09 -3.71
C GLU A 492 -16.61 -11.29 -2.31
N ALA A 493 -15.99 -12.45 -2.08
CA ALA A 493 -15.41 -12.85 -0.79
C ALA A 493 -14.07 -12.15 -0.50
N ASN A 494 -13.28 -11.88 -1.54
CA ASN A 494 -11.89 -11.43 -1.42
C ASN A 494 -11.65 -10.03 -1.99
N LEU A 495 -12.70 -9.19 -2.06
CA LEU A 495 -12.64 -7.89 -2.73
C LEU A 495 -11.51 -6.99 -2.19
N PRO A 496 -11.32 -6.83 -0.86
CA PRO A 496 -10.20 -6.06 -0.33
C PRO A 496 -8.83 -6.62 -0.74
N GLU A 497 -8.68 -7.94 -0.72
CA GLU A 497 -7.44 -8.66 -1.03
C GLU A 497 -7.07 -8.59 -2.52
N ILE A 498 -8.06 -8.37 -3.40
CA ILE A 498 -7.84 -8.09 -4.82
C ILE A 498 -7.48 -6.62 -5.04
N ILE A 499 -8.19 -5.70 -4.39
CA ILE A 499 -8.00 -4.25 -4.58
C ILE A 499 -6.66 -3.77 -4.04
N HIS A 500 -6.28 -4.22 -2.84
CA HIS A 500 -5.08 -3.74 -2.15
C HIS A 500 -3.81 -3.89 -3.00
N PRO A 501 -3.38 -5.11 -3.41
CA PRO A 501 -2.18 -5.27 -4.20
C PRO A 501 -2.25 -4.56 -5.55
N LEU A 502 -3.44 -4.45 -6.16
CA LEU A 502 -3.64 -3.73 -7.42
C LEU A 502 -3.38 -2.24 -7.28
N LEU A 503 -3.80 -1.62 -6.16
CA LEU A 503 -3.68 -0.18 -5.94
C LEU A 503 -2.35 0.26 -5.32
N ARG A 504 -1.61 -0.63 -4.65
CA ARG A 504 -0.32 -0.27 -4.01
C ARG A 504 0.64 0.51 -4.93
N PRO A 505 0.85 0.13 -6.22
CA PRO A 505 1.74 0.88 -7.10
C PRO A 505 1.28 2.31 -7.38
N LEU A 506 -0.04 2.54 -7.49
CA LEU A 506 -0.61 3.88 -7.68
C LEU A 506 -0.34 4.77 -6.46
N TYR A 507 -0.61 4.26 -5.27
CA TYR A 507 -0.39 5.01 -4.03
C TYR A 507 1.09 5.28 -3.76
N ALA A 508 1.98 4.36 -4.15
CA ALA A 508 3.43 4.55 -4.01
C ALA A 508 3.96 5.77 -4.81
N LEU A 509 3.24 6.21 -5.86
CA LEU A 509 3.60 7.42 -6.61
C LEU A 509 3.53 8.69 -5.75
N PHE A 510 2.74 8.69 -4.68
CA PHE A 510 2.56 9.83 -3.77
C PHE A 510 3.54 9.74 -2.59
N ASP A 511 4.82 9.97 -2.87
CA ASP A 511 5.92 9.90 -1.90
C ASP A 511 5.97 8.59 -1.11
N PHE A 512 5.97 7.46 -1.83
CA PHE A 512 6.05 6.11 -1.27
C PHE A 512 4.96 5.83 -0.22
N PHE A 513 3.77 6.41 -0.40
CA PHE A 513 2.65 6.13 0.51
C PHE A 513 2.30 4.65 0.47
N ASP A 514 2.49 3.98 1.60
CA ASP A 514 2.10 2.59 1.78
C ASP A 514 0.60 2.53 2.09
N LEU A 515 -0.18 2.03 1.12
CA LEU A 515 -1.62 1.85 1.26
C LEU A 515 -1.91 0.85 2.38
N PRO A 516 -2.55 1.24 3.51
CA PRO A 516 -2.84 0.29 4.57
C PRO A 516 -3.95 -0.67 4.15
N MET A 517 -3.76 -1.99 4.35
CA MET A 517 -4.81 -2.99 4.07
C MET A 517 -6.12 -2.67 4.83
N GLN A 518 -6.02 -2.21 6.08
CA GLN A 518 -7.18 -1.82 6.87
C GLN A 518 -7.99 -0.68 6.22
N LEU A 519 -7.33 0.27 5.54
CA LEU A 519 -8.03 1.33 4.82
C LEU A 519 -8.92 0.74 3.71
N VAL A 520 -8.37 -0.21 2.94
CA VAL A 520 -9.10 -0.88 1.86
C VAL A 520 -10.29 -1.66 2.43
N VAL A 521 -10.08 -2.43 3.50
CA VAL A 521 -11.14 -3.19 4.18
C VAL A 521 -12.27 -2.26 4.64
N ASP A 522 -11.94 -1.18 5.35
CA ASP A 522 -12.93 -0.24 5.88
C ASP A 522 -13.74 0.44 4.76
N GLU A 523 -13.06 0.89 3.70
CA GLU A 523 -13.70 1.62 2.61
C GLU A 523 -14.53 0.70 1.70
N VAL A 524 -14.11 -0.54 1.48
CA VAL A 524 -14.92 -1.56 0.77
C VAL A 524 -16.18 -1.89 1.58
N ALA A 525 -16.05 -2.09 2.89
CA ALA A 525 -17.21 -2.33 3.75
C ALA A 525 -18.18 -1.14 3.73
N ARG A 526 -17.66 0.09 3.80
CA ARG A 526 -18.48 1.30 3.73
C ARG A 526 -19.20 1.44 2.40
N MET A 527 -18.48 1.27 1.29
CA MET A 527 -19.05 1.25 -0.06
C MET A 527 -20.24 0.28 -0.14
N ARG A 528 -20.05 -0.97 0.32
CA ARG A 528 -21.11 -1.99 0.31
C ARG A 528 -22.31 -1.63 1.19
N SER A 529 -22.09 -0.90 2.29
CA SER A 529 -23.16 -0.52 3.22
C SER A 529 -24.09 0.57 2.67
N GLY A 530 -23.76 1.21 1.54
CA GLY A 530 -24.56 2.31 0.99
C GLY A 530 -24.60 3.56 1.86
N ASN A 531 -23.71 3.68 2.85
CA ASN A 531 -23.56 4.87 3.69
C ASN A 531 -22.57 5.83 3.01
N PHE A 532 -23.07 6.61 2.05
CA PHE A 532 -22.29 7.64 1.34
C PHE A 532 -22.25 8.95 2.14
#